data_AF-A0A074ZQG2-F1
#
_entry.id   AF-A0A074ZQG2-F1
#
_cell.length_a   1.000
_cell.length_b   1.000
_cell.length_c   1.000
_cell.angle_alpha   90.00
_cell.angle_beta   90.00
_cell.angle_gamma   90.00
#
_symmetry.space_group_name_H-M   'P 1'
#
loop_
_entity.id
_entity.type
_entity.pdbx_description
1 polymer ?
#
loop_
_entity_poly.entity_id
_entity_poly.type
_entity_poly.pdbx_seq_one_letter_code
_entity_poly.pdbx_strand_id
1 'polypeptide(L)'
;MPREAYPVRTLNEPGWAMRVDWMFLGGIPFNVHGYKAILDTGSVATYVPPDILDVINSVLKVTQLDGVFSAVDCSKVGKLPAFDFQGSNVKLSIFSSQYILQ
;
A
#
# COMPACT_ATOMS: atom_id res chain seq x y z
N MET A 1 -2.16 -0.88 25.07
CA MET A 1 -1.61 0.08 24.08
C MET A 1 -0.36 -0.56 23.49
N PRO A 2 -0.19 -0.66 22.17
CA PRO A 2 1.08 -1.14 21.61
C PRO A 2 2.21 -0.21 22.08
N ARG A 3 3.33 -0.80 22.52
CA ARG A 3 4.42 -0.13 23.24
C ARG A 3 5.37 0.68 22.36
N GLU A 4 5.17 0.73 21.04
CA GLU A 4 6.07 1.44 20.13
C GLU A 4 5.25 2.28 19.13
N ALA A 5 5.20 3.58 19.37
CA ALA A 5 4.80 4.53 18.35
C ALA A 5 6.06 4.90 17.56
N TYR A 6 6.05 4.69 16.25
CA TYR A 6 7.12 5.13 15.35
C TYR A 6 6.76 6.53 14.84
N PRO A 7 7.41 7.60 15.32
CA PRO A 7 7.09 8.94 14.83
C PRO A 7 7.48 9.07 13.36
N VAL A 8 6.48 9.26 12.50
CA VAL A 8 6.67 9.59 11.09
C VAL A 8 6.60 11.10 10.94
N ARG A 9 7.65 11.70 10.36
CA ARG A 9 7.68 13.15 10.13
C ARG A 9 6.76 13.51 8.96
N THR A 10 5.90 14.50 9.19
CA THR A 10 5.12 15.12 8.14
C THR A 10 5.96 16.14 7.36
N LEU A 11 5.53 16.39 6.13
CA LEU A 11 5.98 17.50 5.32
C LEU A 11 5.27 18.79 5.74
N ASN A 12 5.89 19.94 5.48
CA ASN A 12 5.27 21.25 5.70
C ASN A 12 4.26 21.56 4.57
N GLU A 13 3.24 20.72 4.45
CA GLU A 13 2.24 20.73 3.38
C GLU A 13 0.89 20.23 3.95
N PRO A 14 -0.26 20.54 3.31
CA PRO A 14 -1.57 20.08 3.77
C PRO A 14 -1.74 18.56 3.79
N GLY A 15 -2.73 18.08 4.55
CA GLY A 15 -3.21 16.70 4.47
C GLY A 15 -2.30 15.66 5.13
N TRP A 16 -1.48 16.02 6.13
CA TRP A 16 -0.59 15.07 6.81
C TRP A 16 0.35 14.33 5.86
N ALA A 17 0.81 15.03 4.82
CA ALA A 17 1.71 14.46 3.82
C ALA A 17 3.02 13.97 4.45
N MET A 18 3.52 12.83 3.99
CA MET A 18 4.75 12.20 4.47
C MET A 18 5.57 11.66 3.31
N ARG A 19 6.85 11.39 3.58
CA ARG A 19 7.74 10.72 2.64
C ARG A 19 7.68 9.21 2.83
N VAL A 20 7.61 8.50 1.71
CA VAL A 20 7.86 7.06 1.62
C VAL A 20 9.01 6.90 0.64
N ASP A 21 10.06 6.21 1.08
CA ASP A 21 11.27 6.06 0.29
C ASP A 21 11.12 4.87 -0.66
N TRP A 22 10.54 3.77 -0.17
CA TRP A 22 10.31 2.55 -0.93
C TRP A 22 8.96 1.92 -0.62
N MET A 23 8.40 1.25 -1.62
CA MET A 23 7.27 0.34 -1.47
C MET A 23 7.69 -1.04 -1.99
N PHE A 24 7.17 -2.11 -1.40
CA PHE A 24 7.41 -3.47 -1.88
C PHE A 24 6.13 -4.28 -1.93
N LEU A 25 6.03 -5.19 -2.91
CA LEU A 25 5.01 -6.23 -2.97
C LEU A 25 5.69 -7.58 -3.10
N GLY A 26 5.70 -8.38 -2.03
CA GLY A 26 6.33 -9.71 -2.05
C GLY A 26 7.82 -9.68 -2.41
N GLY A 27 8.52 -8.61 -2.03
CA GLY A 27 9.93 -8.38 -2.36
C GLY A 27 10.18 -7.65 -3.69
N ILE A 28 9.15 -7.43 -4.52
CA ILE A 28 9.28 -6.59 -5.73
C ILE A 28 9.38 -5.13 -5.30
N PRO A 29 10.48 -4.42 -5.58
CA PRO A 29 10.68 -3.04 -5.14
C PRO A 29 10.04 -2.03 -6.09
N PHE A 30 9.40 -1.01 -5.52
CA PHE A 30 8.93 0.19 -6.20
C PHE A 30 9.70 1.38 -5.65
N ASN A 31 10.45 2.05 -6.53
CA ASN A 31 11.11 3.29 -6.20
C ASN A 31 10.08 4.42 -6.17
N VAL A 32 9.59 4.74 -4.98
CA VAL A 32 8.65 5.84 -4.75
C VAL A 32 9.37 7.09 -4.24
N HIS A 33 10.70 7.16 -4.38
CA HIS A 33 11.47 8.34 -4.01
C HIS A 33 11.01 9.56 -4.85
N GLY A 34 10.49 10.57 -4.15
CA GLY A 34 9.92 11.77 -4.77
C GLY A 34 8.39 11.78 -4.82
N TYR A 35 7.75 10.62 -4.64
CA TYR A 35 6.32 10.55 -4.36
C TYR A 35 6.04 10.96 -2.91
N LYS A 36 4.81 11.39 -2.68
CA LYS A 36 4.28 11.74 -1.36
C LYS A 36 3.16 10.76 -1.04
N ALA A 37 3.06 10.38 0.22
CA ALA A 37 1.93 9.65 0.74
C ALA A 37 1.15 10.53 1.70
N ILE A 38 -0.15 10.29 1.81
CA ILE A 38 -1.03 10.93 2.79
C ILE A 38 -1.74 9.82 3.56
N LEU A 39 -1.84 9.97 4.88
CA LEU A 39 -2.73 9.16 5.68
C LEU A 39 -4.13 9.77 5.61
N ASP A 40 -4.97 9.23 4.71
CA ASP A 40 -6.33 9.71 4.49
C ASP A 40 -7.35 8.83 5.21
N THR A 41 -7.82 9.28 6.38
CA THR A 41 -8.87 8.59 7.15
C THR A 41 -10.24 8.64 6.48
N GLY A 42 -10.42 9.45 5.43
CA GLY A 42 -11.65 9.51 4.63
C GLY A 42 -11.73 8.45 3.53
N SER A 43 -10.65 7.70 3.28
CA SER A 43 -10.59 6.64 2.29
C SER A 43 -10.71 5.25 2.91
N VAL A 44 -11.34 4.33 2.18
CA VAL A 44 -11.40 2.89 2.52
C VAL A 44 -10.37 2.06 1.75
N ALA A 45 -9.62 2.68 0.85
CA ALA A 45 -8.66 2.02 -0.03
C ALA A 45 -7.32 2.77 -0.09
N THR A 46 -6.27 2.04 -0.45
CA THR A 46 -4.97 2.64 -0.77
C THR A 46 -4.92 2.98 -2.26
N TYR A 47 -4.72 4.25 -2.57
CA TYR A 47 -4.51 4.71 -3.94
C TYR A 47 -3.01 4.85 -4.22
N VAL A 48 -2.58 4.34 -5.37
CA VAL A 48 -1.19 4.40 -5.84
C VAL A 48 -1.14 4.91 -7.28
N PRO A 49 0.02 5.40 -7.75
CA PRO A 49 0.23 5.76 -9.14
C PRO A 49 -0.18 4.64 -10.13
N PRO A 50 -0.74 4.97 -11.31
CA PRO A 50 -1.24 3.96 -12.25
C PRO A 50 -0.22 2.89 -12.68
N ASP A 51 1.02 3.30 -12.89
CA ASP A 51 2.13 2.41 -13.25
C ASP A 51 2.46 1.39 -12.15
N ILE A 52 2.37 1.81 -10.88
CA ILE A 52 2.52 0.92 -9.72
C ILE A 52 1.30 -0.01 -9.61
N LEU A 53 0.09 0.53 -9.81
CA LEU A 53 -1.15 -0.23 -9.75
C LEU A 53 -1.17 -1.38 -10.79
N ASP A 54 -0.68 -1.14 -12.00
CA ASP A 54 -0.62 -2.16 -13.05
C ASP A 54 0.25 -3.35 -12.65
N VAL A 55 1.40 -3.09 -12.03
CA VAL A 55 2.29 -4.15 -11.51
C VAL A 55 1.62 -4.90 -10.37
N ILE A 56 0.98 -4.19 -9.44
CA ILE A 56 0.23 -4.80 -8.33
C ILE A 56 -0.84 -5.74 -8.87
N ASN A 57 -1.66 -5.26 -9.80
CA ASN A 57 -2.74 -6.01 -10.41
C ASN A 57 -2.24 -7.27 -11.11
N SER A 58 -1.10 -7.18 -11.81
CA SER A 58 -0.43 -8.32 -12.44
C SER A 58 0.05 -9.36 -11.41
N VAL A 59 0.69 -8.92 -10.33
CA VAL A 59 1.20 -9.81 -9.27
C VAL A 59 0.08 -10.50 -8.51
N LEU A 60 -0.98 -9.75 -8.17
CA LEU A 60 -2.14 -10.29 -7.44
C LEU A 60 -3.08 -11.10 -8.34
N LYS A 61 -2.86 -11.08 -9.67
CA LYS A 61 -3.68 -11.76 -10.68
C LYS A 61 -5.16 -11.37 -10.54
N VAL A 62 -5.41 -10.06 -10.48
CA VAL A 62 -6.77 -9.55 -10.31
C VAL A 62 -7.62 -9.80 -11.55
N THR A 63 -8.91 -10.03 -11.34
CA THR A 63 -9.94 -10.02 -12.39
C THR A 63 -10.66 -8.67 -12.32
N GLN A 64 -10.70 -7.94 -13.43
CA GLN A 64 -11.50 -6.71 -13.50
C GLN A 64 -13.00 -7.06 -13.52
N LEU A 65 -13.76 -6.38 -12.67
CA LEU A 65 -15.21 -6.41 -12.60
C LEU A 65 -15.73 -5.05 -13.04
N ASP A 66 -16.47 -5.03 -14.16
CA ASP A 66 -17.20 -3.88 -14.69
C ASP A 66 -16.37 -2.57 -14.82
N GLY A 67 -15.04 -2.70 -14.98
CA GLY A 67 -14.10 -1.58 -15.18
C GLY A 67 -13.86 -0.70 -13.95
N VAL A 68 -14.55 -0.93 -12.83
CA VAL A 68 -14.45 -0.10 -11.61
C VAL A 68 -13.82 -0.87 -10.45
N PHE A 69 -14.06 -2.18 -10.34
CA PHE A 69 -13.56 -3.00 -9.24
C PHE A 69 -12.58 -4.05 -9.75
N SER A 70 -11.60 -4.40 -8.93
CA SER A 70 -10.67 -5.51 -9.17
C SER A 70 -10.86 -6.55 -8.09
N ALA A 71 -11.07 -7.80 -8.48
CA ALA A 71 -11.30 -8.92 -7.57
C ALA A 71 -10.13 -9.89 -7.59
N VAL A 72 -9.92 -10.58 -6.47
CA VAL A 72 -8.97 -11.70 -6.35
C VAL A 72 -9.74 -12.96 -5.95
N ASP A 73 -9.11 -14.11 -6.18
CA ASP A 73 -9.61 -15.39 -5.69
C ASP A 73 -9.49 -15.46 -4.15
N CYS A 74 -10.62 -15.44 -3.44
CA CYS A 74 -10.67 -15.48 -1.98
C CYS A 74 -9.92 -16.67 -1.37
N SER A 75 -9.85 -17.81 -2.07
CA SER A 75 -9.11 -19.00 -1.60
C SER A 75 -7.59 -18.79 -1.59
N LYS A 76 -7.10 -17.76 -2.28
CA LYS A 76 -5.68 -17.43 -2.39
C LYS A 76 -5.24 -16.29 -1.48
N VAL A 77 -6.15 -15.58 -0.79
CA VAL A 77 -5.83 -14.40 0.03
C VAL A 77 -4.73 -14.69 1.04
N GLY A 78 -4.79 -15.81 1.78
CA GLY A 78 -3.76 -16.20 2.74
C GLY A 78 -2.37 -16.51 2.15
N LYS A 79 -2.23 -16.53 0.82
CA LYS A 79 -0.98 -16.75 0.08
C LYS A 79 -0.52 -15.52 -0.69
N LEU A 80 -1.32 -14.46 -0.73
CA LEU A 80 -0.94 -13.22 -1.39
C LEU A 80 0.18 -12.52 -0.60
N PRO A 81 1.14 -11.89 -1.29
CA PRO A 81 2.26 -11.22 -0.63
C PRO A 81 1.81 -10.03 0.22
N ALA A 82 2.58 -9.67 1.25
CA ALA A 82 2.37 -8.42 1.96
C ALA A 82 2.83 -7.22 1.12
N PHE A 83 2.21 -6.06 1.37
CA PHE A 83 2.78 -4.77 1.03
C PHE A 83 3.70 -4.30 2.14
N ASP A 84 4.85 -3.75 1.77
CA ASP A 84 5.70 -3.03 2.70
C ASP A 84 5.86 -1.58 2.26
N PHE A 85 5.64 -0.65 3.19
CA PHE A 85 5.94 0.77 3.02
C PHE A 85 7.12 1.12 3.90
N GLN A 86 8.21 1.57 3.29
CA GLN A 86 9.44 1.92 3.98
C GLN A 86 9.64 3.42 3.92
N GLY A 87 9.52 4.05 5.09
CA GLY A 87 10.08 5.38 5.33
C GLY A 87 11.48 5.28 5.94
N SER A 88 12.05 6.43 6.30
CA SER A 88 13.46 6.49 6.70
C SER A 88 13.78 5.74 8.00
N ASN A 89 12.82 5.63 8.92
CA ASN A 89 13.02 5.01 10.25
C ASN A 89 12.06 3.84 10.54
N VAL A 90 11.12 3.57 9.65
CA VAL A 90 10.07 2.57 9.89
C VAL A 90 9.72 1.86 8.60
N LYS A 91 9.52 0.55 8.71
CA LYS A 91 8.94 -0.29 7.68
C LYS A 91 7.60 -0.80 8.20
N LEU A 92 6.52 -0.46 7.51
CA LEU A 92 5.16 -0.88 7.85
C LEU A 92 4.72 -1.94 6.85
N SER A 93 4.26 -3.08 7.35
CA SER A 93 3.73 -4.17 6.54
C SER A 93 2.21 -4.22 6.60
N ILE A 94 1.56 -4.32 5.45
CA ILE A 94 0.12 -4.57 5.31
C ILE A 94 -0.07 -5.95 4.70
N PHE A 95 -0.65 -6.86 5.47
CA PHE A 95 -0.88 -8.23 5.05
C PHE A 95 -2.12 -8.34 4.15
N SER A 96 -2.20 -9.43 3.39
CA SER A 96 -3.28 -9.66 2.43
C SER A 96 -4.68 -9.63 3.03
N SER A 97 -4.84 -10.09 4.28
CA SER A 97 -6.10 -9.99 5.01
C SER A 97 -6.52 -8.55 5.35
N GLN A 98 -5.63 -7.57 5.21
CA GLN A 98 -5.88 -6.17 5.55
C GLN A 98 -6.10 -5.29 4.31
N TYR A 99 -5.49 -5.63 3.17
CA TYR A 99 -5.66 -4.86 1.93
C TYR A 99 -6.69 -5.47 0.95
N ILE A 100 -7.13 -6.72 1.18
CA ILE A 100 -8.26 -7.32 0.45
C ILE A 100 -9.53 -7.10 1.27
N LEU A 101 -10.51 -6.44 0.66
CA LEU A 101 -11.85 -6.26 1.23
C LEU A 101 -12.68 -7.54 1.00
N GLN A 102 -13.33 -8.05 2.05
CA GLN A 102 -14.25 -9.19 2.03
C GLN A 102 -15.59 -8.82 2.67
#